data_AF-A0A934QRR5-F1
#
_entry.id   AF-A0A934QRR5-F1
#
_cell.length_a   1.000
_cell.length_b   1.000
_cell.length_c   1.000
_cell.angle_alpha   90.00
_cell.angle_beta   90.00
_cell.angle_gamma   90.00
#
_symmetry.space_group_name_H-M   'P 1'
#
loop_
_entity.id
_entity.type
_entity.pdbx_description
1 polymer ?
#
loop_
_entity_poly.entity_id
_entity_poly.type
_entity_poly.pdbx_seq_one_letter_code
_entity_poly.pdbx_strand_id
1 'polypeptide(L)'
;MNDGYRVDDEDAFDEFGKKLNQLADNTKSTGDLVGGMVADPGLFGVLAGQIIGAAASSACDMTGQAFDKYSEAIQKHKDKLDKTLETYQAQEDDVATRLSEYKV
;
A
#
# COMPACT_ATOMS: atom_id res chain seq x y z
N MET A 1 34.88 -15.80 12.81
CA MET A 1 33.54 -15.45 13.33
C MET A 1 32.64 -15.43 12.10
N ASN A 2 31.52 -16.16 12.13
CA ASN A 2 30.76 -16.53 10.95
C ASN A 2 29.91 -15.32 10.52
N ASP A 3 30.39 -14.62 9.50
CA ASP A 3 29.78 -13.42 8.90
C ASP A 3 28.72 -13.79 7.84
N GLY A 4 28.08 -14.95 8.04
CA GLY A 4 27.28 -15.62 7.02
C GLY A 4 25.83 -15.68 7.45
N TYR A 5 24.94 -15.22 6.56
CA TYR A 5 23.49 -15.15 6.75
C TYR A 5 23.07 -14.07 7.74
N ARG A 6 23.43 -12.82 7.47
CA ARG A 6 22.60 -11.70 7.92
C ARG A 6 22.13 -10.96 6.68
N VAL A 7 20.83 -10.70 6.54
CA VAL A 7 20.37 -9.75 5.52
C VAL A 7 21.00 -8.41 5.87
N ASP A 8 22.01 -7.99 5.10
CA ASP A 8 22.82 -6.79 5.40
C ASP A 8 22.01 -5.49 5.46
N ASP A 9 20.75 -5.52 5.01
CA ASP A 9 19.90 -4.34 4.81
C ASP A 9 18.46 -4.58 5.30
N GLU A 10 18.29 -5.18 6.48
CA GLU A 10 16.97 -5.25 7.15
C GLU A 10 16.33 -3.85 7.29
N ASP A 11 17.16 -2.82 7.49
CA ASP A 11 16.73 -1.42 7.53
C ASP A 11 16.08 -0.96 6.21
N ALA A 12 16.49 -1.52 5.07
CA ALA A 12 15.89 -1.21 3.78
C ALA A 12 14.47 -1.78 3.64
N PHE A 13 14.17 -2.94 4.23
CA PHE A 13 12.79 -3.46 4.30
C PHE A 13 11.91 -2.51 5.11
N ASP A 14 12.45 -2.00 6.22
CA ASP A 14 11.75 -1.14 7.15
C ASP A 14 11.47 0.25 6.56
N GLU A 15 12.46 0.85 5.88
CA GLU A 15 12.31 2.12 5.15
C GLU A 15 11.36 1.98 3.96
N PHE A 16 11.50 0.90 3.18
CA PHE A 16 10.63 0.65 2.03
C PHE A 16 9.20 0.37 2.46
N GLY A 17 8.99 -0.37 3.54
CA GLY A 17 7.68 -0.61 4.15
C GLY A 17 7.00 0.69 4.59
N LYS A 18 7.74 1.63 5.19
CA LYS A 18 7.22 2.97 5.55
C LYS A 18 6.80 3.77 4.30
N LYS A 19 7.58 3.71 3.22
CA LYS A 19 7.24 4.37 1.95
C LYS A 19 5.99 3.77 1.31
N LEU A 20 5.81 2.45 1.37
CA LEU A 20 4.61 1.78 0.87
C LEU A 20 3.36 2.18 1.65
N ASN A 21 3.45 2.29 2.98
CA ASN A 21 2.35 2.81 3.80
C ASN A 21 1.97 4.24 3.41
N GLN A 22 2.94 5.14 3.33
CA GLN A 22 2.69 6.52 2.92
C GLN A 22 2.07 6.60 1.52
N LEU A 23 2.51 5.76 0.59
CA LEU A 23 1.94 5.71 -0.75
C LEU A 23 0.49 5.20 -0.72
N ALA A 24 0.19 4.16 0.05
CA ALA A 24 -1.16 3.63 0.20
C ALA A 24 -2.12 4.67 0.81
N ASP A 25 -1.68 5.38 1.85
CA ASP A 25 -2.46 6.43 2.53
C ASP A 25 -2.71 7.62 1.60
N ASN A 26 -1.69 8.09 0.89
CA ASN A 26 -1.83 9.18 -0.08
C ASN A 26 -2.75 8.81 -1.25
N THR A 27 -2.66 7.56 -1.73
CA THR A 27 -3.52 7.03 -2.79
C THR A 27 -4.97 6.98 -2.33
N LYS A 28 -5.22 6.49 -1.12
CA LYS A 28 -6.55 6.46 -0.51
C LYS A 28 -7.12 7.86 -0.31
N SER A 29 -6.35 8.77 0.29
CA SER A 29 -6.77 10.15 0.52
C SER A 29 -7.10 10.87 -0.80
N THR A 30 -6.38 10.57 -1.88
CA THR A 30 -6.70 11.11 -3.21
C THR A 30 -8.02 10.55 -3.73
N GLY A 31 -8.26 9.25 -3.53
CA GLY A 31 -9.54 8.60 -3.86
C GLY A 31 -10.71 9.23 -3.12
N ASP A 32 -10.58 9.45 -1.81
CA ASP A 32 -11.60 10.09 -0.97
C ASP A 32 -11.91 11.52 -1.45
N LEU A 33 -10.88 12.30 -1.82
CA LEU A 33 -11.04 13.66 -2.35
C LEU A 33 -11.76 13.66 -3.70
N VAL A 34 -11.35 12.78 -4.62
CA VAL A 34 -11.95 12.70 -5.96
C VAL A 34 -13.37 12.17 -5.89
N GLY A 35 -13.63 11.12 -5.10
CA GLY A 35 -14.99 10.61 -4.86
C GLY A 35 -15.90 11.65 -4.20
N GLY A 36 -15.33 12.52 -3.36
CA GLY A 36 -16.04 13.65 -2.75
C GLY A 36 -16.33 14.82 -3.69
N MET A 37 -15.73 14.88 -4.88
CA MET A 37 -16.02 15.91 -5.89
C MET A 37 -17.35 15.62 -6.60
N VAL A 38 -18.46 15.90 -5.92
CA VAL A 38 -19.79 15.98 -6.54
C VAL A 38 -19.87 17.32 -7.29
N ALA A 39 -20.06 17.26 -8.60
CA ALA A 39 -20.15 18.47 -9.43
C ALA A 39 -21.37 19.31 -9.03
N ASP A 40 -21.15 20.59 -8.69
CA ASP A 40 -22.20 21.55 -8.39
C ASP A 40 -23.12 21.72 -9.64
N PRO A 41 -24.39 21.25 -9.58
CA PRO A 41 -25.31 21.28 -10.72
C PRO A 41 -25.69 22.70 -11.16
N GLY A 42 -25.40 23.71 -10.34
CA GLY A 42 -25.80 25.11 -10.56
C GLY A 42 -25.20 25.76 -11.81
N LEU A 43 -24.09 25.24 -12.35
CA LEU A 43 -23.32 25.90 -13.40
C LEU A 43 -23.89 25.74 -14.82
N PHE A 44 -24.77 24.74 -15.07
CA PHE A 44 -25.24 24.39 -16.43
C PHE A 44 -26.78 24.44 -16.61
N GLY A 45 -27.52 25.00 -15.64
CA GLY A 45 -28.99 25.02 -15.66
C GLY A 45 -29.62 23.67 -15.29
N VAL A 46 -30.82 23.68 -14.71
CA VAL A 46 -31.41 22.55 -13.94
C VAL A 46 -31.41 21.20 -14.67
N LEU A 47 -31.70 21.15 -15.98
CA LEU A 47 -31.81 19.89 -16.73
C LEU A 47 -30.46 19.37 -17.27
N ALA A 48 -29.62 20.24 -17.83
CA ALA A 48 -28.30 19.84 -18.34
C ALA A 48 -27.29 19.65 -17.20
N GLY A 49 -27.37 20.47 -16.15
CA GLY A 49 -26.57 20.38 -14.94
C GLY A 49 -26.83 19.13 -14.12
N GLN A 50 -28.04 18.55 -14.17
CA GLN A 50 -28.32 17.26 -13.54
C GLN A 50 -27.68 16.08 -14.29
N ILE A 51 -27.75 16.05 -15.62
CA ILE A 51 -27.15 14.96 -16.41
C ILE A 51 -25.62 15.05 -16.37
N ILE A 52 -25.07 16.24 -16.58
CA ILE A 52 -23.62 16.48 -16.51
C ILE A 52 -23.12 16.27 -15.08
N GLY A 53 -23.86 16.77 -14.09
CA GLY A 53 -23.56 16.57 -12.67
C GLY A 53 -23.58 15.11 -12.27
N ALA A 54 -24.55 14.33 -12.73
CA ALA A 54 -24.62 12.88 -12.50
C ALA A 54 -23.48 12.13 -13.20
N ALA A 55 -23.17 12.45 -14.45
CA ALA A 55 -22.07 11.82 -15.19
C ALA A 55 -20.69 12.14 -14.56
N ALA A 56 -20.47 13.40 -14.17
CA ALA A 56 -19.26 13.83 -13.49
C ALA A 56 -19.13 13.18 -12.11
N SER A 57 -20.20 13.15 -11.32
CA SER A 57 -20.21 12.50 -10.00
C SER A 57 -19.98 10.99 -10.11
N SER A 58 -20.55 10.33 -11.14
CA SER A 58 -20.29 8.92 -11.41
C SER A 58 -18.85 8.66 -11.83
N ALA A 59 -18.25 9.54 -12.62
CA ALA A 59 -16.84 9.42 -13.01
C ALA A 59 -15.90 9.63 -11.82
N CYS A 60 -16.22 10.61 -10.96
CA CYS A 60 -15.52 10.86 -9.70
C CYS A 60 -15.62 9.67 -8.74
N ASP A 61 -16.81 9.10 -8.57
CA ASP A 61 -17.04 7.90 -7.74
C ASP A 61 -16.27 6.69 -8.28
N MET A 62 -16.34 6.41 -9.59
CA MET A 62 -15.58 5.35 -10.23
C MET A 62 -14.06 5.54 -10.06
N THR A 63 -13.60 6.78 -10.14
CA THR A 63 -12.19 7.13 -9.96
C THR A 63 -11.77 6.92 -8.50
N GLY A 64 -12.59 7.32 -7.52
CA GLY A 64 -12.38 7.04 -6.11
C GLY A 64 -12.25 5.55 -5.83
N GLN A 65 -13.17 4.73 -6.36
CA GLN A 65 -13.10 3.27 -6.25
C GLN A 65 -11.83 2.67 -6.89
N ALA A 66 -11.31 3.27 -7.96
CA ALA A 66 -10.05 2.83 -8.56
C ALA A 66 -8.86 3.13 -7.64
N PHE A 67 -8.83 4.32 -7.03
CA PHE A 67 -7.81 4.69 -6.04
C PHE A 67 -7.83 3.77 -4.81
N ASP A 68 -9.01 3.39 -4.32
CA ASP A 68 -9.14 2.41 -3.23
C ASP A 68 -8.50 1.07 -3.59
N LYS A 69 -8.81 0.54 -4.79
CA LYS A 69 -8.21 -0.72 -5.27
C LYS A 69 -6.69 -0.63 -5.39
N TYR A 70 -6.16 0.51 -5.83
CA TYR A 70 -4.71 0.71 -5.88
C TYR A 70 -4.09 0.74 -4.48
N SER A 71 -4.74 1.43 -3.52
CA SER A 71 -4.29 1.45 -2.12
C SER A 71 -4.26 0.04 -1.51
N GLU A 72 -5.32 -0.76 -1.71
CA GLU A 72 -5.35 -2.15 -1.27
C GLU A 72 -4.24 -3.01 -1.90
N ALA A 73 -3.95 -2.81 -3.18
CA ALA A 73 -2.87 -3.53 -3.86
C ALA A 73 -1.50 -3.19 -3.28
N ILE A 74 -1.25 -1.91 -2.98
CA ILE A 74 -0.02 -1.44 -2.33
C ILE A 74 0.13 -2.08 -0.94
N GLN A 75 -0.94 -2.10 -0.14
CA GLN A 75 -0.93 -2.77 1.17
C GLN A 75 -0.62 -4.27 1.07
N LYS A 76 -1.21 -4.98 0.09
CA LYS A 76 -0.89 -6.40 -0.16
C LYS A 76 0.57 -6.64 -0.52
N HIS A 77 1.22 -5.69 -1.22
CA HIS A 77 2.65 -5.79 -1.50
C HIS A 77 3.49 -5.57 -0.24
N LYS A 78 3.10 -4.64 0.62
CA LYS A 78 3.71 -4.48 1.94
C LYS A 78 3.58 -5.75 2.79
N ASP A 79 2.39 -6.35 2.89
CA ASP A 79 2.19 -7.58 3.68
C ASP A 79 3.11 -8.72 3.22
N LYS A 80 3.39 -8.80 1.91
CA LYS A 80 4.33 -9.79 1.37
C LYS A 80 5.77 -9.50 1.77
N LEU A 81 6.17 -8.23 1.82
CA LEU A 81 7.50 -7.83 2.27
C LEU A 81 7.69 -8.10 3.76
N ASP A 82 6.69 -7.74 4.58
CA ASP A 82 6.71 -7.99 6.02
C ASP A 82 6.84 -9.51 6.29
N LYS A 83 6.06 -10.35 5.60
CA LYS A 83 6.20 -11.83 5.67
C LYS A 83 7.55 -12.35 5.19
N THR A 84 8.14 -11.70 4.19
CA THR A 84 9.44 -12.09 3.66
C THR A 84 10.53 -11.81 4.71
N LEU A 85 10.47 -10.65 5.37
CA LEU A 85 11.37 -10.29 6.45
C LEU A 85 11.24 -11.26 7.64
N GLU A 86 10.02 -11.57 8.07
CA GLU A 86 9.76 -12.57 9.13
C GLU A 86 10.36 -13.94 8.78
N THR A 87 10.25 -14.35 7.51
CA THR A 87 10.81 -15.62 7.04
C THR A 87 12.33 -15.61 7.06
N TYR A 88 12.96 -14.49 6.67
CA TYR A 88 14.42 -14.34 6.74
C TYR A 88 14.91 -14.45 8.18
N GLN A 89 14.30 -13.69 9.10
CA GLN A 89 14.66 -13.71 10.51
C GLN A 89 14.49 -15.10 11.14
N ALA A 90 13.39 -15.80 10.83
CA ALA A 90 13.17 -17.16 11.31
C ALA A 90 14.21 -18.16 10.77
N GLN A 91 14.68 -17.98 9.52
CA GLN A 91 15.74 -18.82 8.95
C GLN A 91 17.10 -18.52 9.57
N GLU A 92 17.41 -17.25 9.84
CA GLU A 92 18.64 -16.87 10.55
C GLU A 92 18.70 -17.50 11.96
N ASP A 93 17.59 -17.45 12.70
CA ASP A 93 17.49 -18.06 14.03
C ASP A 93 17.64 -19.59 13.99
N ASP A 94 17.03 -20.27 13.01
CA ASP A 94 17.17 -21.73 12.82
C ASP A 94 18.63 -22.09 12.46
N VAL A 95 19.26 -21.33 11.56
CA VAL A 95 20.66 -21.54 11.17
C VAL A 95 21.60 -21.30 12.36
N ALA A 96 21.38 -20.22 13.13
CA ALA A 96 22.17 -19.92 14.33
C ALA A 96 22.03 -21.03 15.39
N THR A 97 20.82 -21.54 15.60
CA THR A 97 20.54 -22.65 16.51
C THR A 97 21.30 -23.91 16.08
N ARG A 98 21.16 -24.33 14.82
CA ARG A 98 21.85 -25.53 14.29
C ARG A 98 23.37 -25.40 14.32
N LEU A 99 23.91 -24.22 14.02
CA LEU A 99 25.35 -23.96 14.11
C LEU A 99 25.87 -24.03 15.54
N SER A 100 25.05 -23.64 16.52
CA SER A 100 25.40 -23.74 17.94
C SER A 100 25.42 -25.19 18.43
N GLU A 101 24.52 -26.03 17.92
CA GLU A 101 24.47 -27.47 18.21
C GLU A 101 25.64 -28.25 17.58
N TYR A 102 26.12 -27.82 16.41
CA TYR A 102 27.25 -28.48 15.71
C TYR A 102 28.63 -28.15 16.28
N LYS A 103 28.75 -27.15 17.17
CA LYS A 103 30.02 -26.69 17.76
C LYS A 103 30.38 -27.40 19.09
N VAL A 104 29.73 -28.53 19.39
CA VAL A 104 30.06 -29.43 20.50
C VAL A 104 30.89 -30.62 20.00
#